data_AF-W7YT99-F1
#
_entry.id   AF-W7YT99-F1
#
_cell.length_a   1.000
_cell.length_b   1.000
_cell.length_c   1.000
_cell.angle_alpha   90.00
_cell.angle_beta   90.00
_cell.angle_gamma   90.00
#
_symmetry.space_group_name_H-M   'P 1'
#
loop_
_entity.id
_entity.type
_entity.pdbx_description
1 polymer ?
#
loop_
_entity_poly.entity_id
_entity_poly.type
_entity_poly.pdbx_seq_one_letter_code
_entity_poly.pdbx_strand_id
1 'polypeptide(L)'
;MSEDRLFFQYYKNRKVEMNPQKINSCTKSILSILIGIALDKGYIKSISEPVSSFFPELINKLADTRKQYITIEDLLTMSAGFDWPEFGEWNFFAPMVFSSDIVKYVFERDLQDSRGVKMNYNSGCSHVLTAILQKTTGMKAIEFANIHLFKPLEITNTNWFEDNKGINRGADGLTMSTVDMLKIGTLILQEGNWKNSRIVSSAWLKKSTQPYYLTYESTGYYAYHWWVRNLNMKTEEINRTEMIFALGFGGQYICIIPRLKMVIAITSEIYEDSLKPLRIIEEFLINV
;
A
#
# COMPACT_ATOMS: atom_id res chain seq x y z
N MET A 1 -6.02 8.54 -17.16
CA MET A 1 -4.95 8.62 -18.17
C MET A 1 -4.91 7.32 -18.95
N SER A 2 -4.69 7.34 -20.26
CA SER A 2 -4.39 6.16 -21.07
C SER A 2 -3.38 6.52 -22.15
N GLU A 3 -2.41 5.64 -22.43
CA GLU A 3 -1.33 5.90 -23.41
C GLU A 3 -0.66 7.29 -23.24
N ASP A 4 -0.36 7.66 -21.98
CA ASP A 4 0.25 8.94 -21.59
C ASP A 4 -0.57 10.20 -21.96
N ARG A 5 -1.85 10.04 -22.29
CA ARG A 5 -2.81 11.13 -22.46
C ARG A 5 -3.81 11.22 -21.30
N LEU A 6 -3.96 12.42 -20.76
CA LEU A 6 -5.00 12.75 -19.80
C LEU A 6 -6.33 12.94 -20.53
N PHE A 7 -7.22 11.96 -20.43
CA PHE A 7 -8.54 11.99 -21.09
C PHE A 7 -9.58 12.81 -20.35
N PHE A 8 -9.52 12.81 -19.02
CA PHE A 8 -10.49 13.47 -18.17
C PHE A 8 -9.82 13.95 -16.88
N GLN A 9 -10.16 15.16 -16.47
CA GLN A 9 -9.80 15.72 -15.18
C GLN A 9 -11.00 16.50 -14.65
N TYR A 10 -11.26 16.35 -13.36
CA TYR A 10 -12.29 17.10 -12.67
C TYR A 10 -11.84 17.43 -11.26
N TYR A 11 -12.05 18.67 -10.86
CA TYR A 11 -11.81 19.15 -9.52
C TYR A 11 -13.05 19.91 -9.05
N LYS A 12 -13.55 19.60 -7.85
CA LYS A 12 -14.68 20.33 -7.25
C LYS A 12 -14.39 21.84 -7.14
N ASN A 13 -13.12 22.21 -6.96
CA ASN A 13 -12.63 23.57 -7.09
C ASN A 13 -11.14 23.57 -7.50
N ARG A 14 -10.64 24.66 -8.08
CA ARG A 14 -9.23 24.74 -8.53
C ARG A 14 -8.19 24.70 -7.41
N LYS A 15 -8.57 25.00 -6.16
CA LYS A 15 -7.62 24.98 -5.04
C LYS A 15 -7.13 23.56 -4.74
N VAL A 16 -7.90 22.52 -5.05
CA VAL A 16 -7.48 21.13 -4.77
C VAL A 16 -6.56 20.54 -5.83
N GLU A 17 -6.42 21.16 -7.01
CA GLU A 17 -5.68 20.62 -8.15
C GLU A 17 -4.22 20.29 -7.82
N MET A 18 -3.52 21.21 -7.16
CA MET A 18 -2.11 21.08 -6.81
C MET A 18 -1.86 20.93 -5.30
N ASN A 19 -2.92 20.95 -4.48
CA ASN A 19 -2.80 20.88 -3.04
C ASN A 19 -2.78 19.41 -2.57
N PRO A 20 -1.72 18.96 -1.86
CA PRO A 20 -1.63 17.60 -1.38
C PRO A 20 -2.78 17.28 -0.41
N GLN A 21 -3.41 16.13 -0.64
CA GLN A 21 -4.45 15.60 0.24
C GLN A 21 -3.89 14.41 1.03
N LYS A 22 -4.46 14.13 2.21
CA LYS A 22 -4.16 12.86 2.90
C LYS A 22 -4.68 11.72 2.04
N ILE A 23 -3.78 10.85 1.58
CA ILE A 23 -4.18 9.70 0.76
C ILE A 23 -4.52 8.46 1.62
N ASN A 24 -4.38 8.59 2.95
CA ASN A 24 -4.67 7.56 3.94
C ASN A 24 -4.04 6.22 3.52
N SER A 25 -4.81 5.14 3.51
CA SER A 25 -4.26 3.79 3.26
C SER A 25 -3.66 3.56 1.86
N CYS A 26 -3.81 4.49 0.90
CA CYS A 26 -3.00 4.44 -0.32
C CYS A 26 -1.49 4.52 -0.01
N THR A 27 -1.08 5.10 1.14
CA THR A 27 0.32 5.10 1.61
C THR A 27 0.94 3.71 1.58
N LYS A 28 0.18 2.65 1.90
CA LYS A 28 0.67 1.26 1.95
C LYS A 28 1.13 0.75 0.59
N SER A 29 0.43 1.13 -0.48
CA SER A 29 0.77 0.76 -1.86
C SER A 29 2.03 1.48 -2.34
N ILE A 30 2.23 2.76 -1.94
CA ILE A 30 3.49 3.47 -2.17
C ILE A 30 4.62 2.77 -1.40
N LEU A 31 4.40 2.42 -0.14
CA LEU A 31 5.38 1.68 0.66
C LEU A 31 5.76 0.34 0.01
N SER A 32 4.82 -0.39 -0.59
CA SER A 32 5.11 -1.62 -1.34
C SER A 32 6.06 -1.38 -2.51
N ILE A 33 5.91 -0.28 -3.25
CA ILE A 33 6.86 0.10 -4.30
C ILE A 33 8.25 0.35 -3.69
N LEU A 34 8.34 1.06 -2.56
CA LEU A 34 9.61 1.36 -1.89
C LEU A 34 10.32 0.10 -1.38
N ILE A 35 9.57 -0.89 -0.86
CA ILE A 35 10.13 -2.19 -0.48
C ILE A 35 10.70 -2.90 -1.72
N GLY A 36 10.00 -2.85 -2.86
CA GLY A 36 10.52 -3.33 -4.15
C GLY A 36 11.83 -2.67 -4.57
N ILE A 37 11.88 -1.34 -4.49
CA ILE A 37 13.10 -0.58 -4.78
C ILE A 37 14.24 -0.96 -3.82
N ALA A 38 13.93 -1.16 -2.54
CA ALA A 38 14.91 -1.59 -1.54
C ALA A 38 15.44 -3.00 -1.81
N LEU A 39 14.60 -3.92 -2.29
CA LEU A 39 15.01 -5.25 -2.77
C LEU A 39 15.91 -5.15 -4.01
N ASP A 40 15.49 -4.39 -5.03
CA ASP A 40 16.26 -4.22 -6.27
C ASP A 40 17.65 -3.63 -6.02
N LYS A 41 17.79 -2.79 -4.98
CA LYS A 41 19.04 -2.16 -4.57
C LYS A 41 19.84 -2.96 -3.54
N GLY A 42 19.31 -4.08 -3.05
CA GLY A 42 19.97 -4.94 -2.07
C GLY A 42 19.99 -4.42 -0.63
N TYR A 43 19.17 -3.41 -0.29
CA TYR A 43 18.96 -2.99 1.11
C TYR A 43 18.16 -4.05 1.89
N ILE A 44 17.23 -4.72 1.21
CA ILE A 44 16.53 -5.90 1.69
C ILE A 44 16.97 -7.07 0.81
N LYS A 45 17.34 -8.20 1.40
CA LYS A 45 17.84 -9.37 0.65
C LYS A 45 16.70 -10.22 0.12
N SER A 46 15.63 -10.37 0.90
CA SER A 46 14.47 -11.16 0.52
C SER A 46 13.25 -10.79 1.35
N ILE A 47 12.06 -10.90 0.76
CA ILE A 47 10.80 -10.79 1.53
C ILE A 47 10.60 -11.93 2.53
N SER A 48 11.38 -13.02 2.42
CA SER A 48 11.38 -14.11 3.39
C SER A 48 12.28 -13.84 4.60
N GLU A 49 12.95 -12.69 4.66
CA GLU A 49 13.72 -12.30 5.85
C GLU A 49 12.78 -12.13 7.05
N PRO A 50 13.09 -12.75 8.20
CA PRO A 50 12.25 -12.65 9.37
C PRO A 50 12.42 -11.30 10.07
N VAL A 51 11.36 -10.81 10.70
CA VAL A 51 11.34 -9.57 11.48
C VAL A 51 12.36 -9.58 12.63
N SER A 52 12.70 -10.77 13.15
CA SER A 52 13.74 -10.98 14.16
C SER A 52 15.13 -10.57 13.69
N SER A 53 15.43 -10.62 12.38
CA SER A 53 16.69 -10.10 11.83
C SER A 53 16.79 -8.58 11.94
N PHE A 54 15.66 -7.87 11.95
CA PHE A 54 15.61 -6.41 12.05
C PHE A 54 15.39 -5.92 13.48
N PHE A 55 14.67 -6.67 14.31
CA PHE A 55 14.33 -6.28 15.69
C PHE A 55 14.70 -7.35 16.73
N PRO A 56 15.95 -7.86 16.76
CA PRO A 56 16.31 -9.00 17.62
C PRO A 56 16.10 -8.70 19.10
N GLU A 57 16.46 -7.50 19.57
CA GLU A 57 16.34 -7.12 20.98
C GLU A 57 14.90 -7.02 21.49
N LEU A 58 13.95 -6.79 20.58
CA LEU A 58 12.53 -6.70 20.90
C LEU A 58 11.90 -8.08 20.82
N ILE A 59 12.10 -8.78 19.70
CA ILE A 59 11.48 -10.08 19.42
C ILE A 59 11.96 -11.16 20.40
N ASN A 60 13.25 -11.19 20.74
CA ASN A 60 13.80 -12.22 21.63
C ASN A 60 13.30 -12.12 23.08
N LYS A 61 12.65 -11.01 23.45
CA LYS A 61 12.06 -10.81 24.79
C LYS A 61 10.59 -11.22 24.87
N LEU A 62 9.96 -11.53 23.74
CA LEU A 62 8.54 -11.89 23.69
C LEU A 62 8.37 -13.37 24.06
N ALA A 63 7.37 -13.67 24.88
CA ALA A 63 7.07 -15.04 25.30
C ALA A 63 6.63 -15.94 24.12
N ASP A 64 5.88 -15.38 23.16
CA ASP A 64 5.44 -16.12 21.98
C ASP A 64 6.55 -16.16 20.91
N THR A 65 7.28 -17.28 20.89
CA THR A 65 8.40 -17.50 19.97
C THR A 65 7.97 -17.58 18.51
N ARG A 66 6.68 -17.75 18.18
CA ARG A 66 6.20 -17.76 16.78
C ARG A 66 6.47 -16.43 16.07
N LYS A 67 6.50 -15.32 16.83
CA LYS A 67 6.75 -13.97 16.31
C LYS A 67 8.12 -13.83 15.63
N GLN A 68 9.10 -14.65 16.00
CA GLN A 68 10.43 -14.64 15.39
C GLN A 68 10.45 -15.06 13.93
N TYR A 69 9.41 -15.77 13.48
CA TYR A 69 9.29 -16.31 12.13
C TYR A 69 8.41 -15.46 11.22
N ILE A 70 7.78 -14.39 11.72
CA ILE A 70 7.07 -13.42 10.86
C ILE A 70 8.09 -12.80 9.92
N THR A 71 7.74 -12.60 8.67
CA THR A 71 8.60 -12.09 7.59
C THR A 71 8.01 -10.86 6.94
N ILE A 72 8.83 -10.19 6.12
CA ILE A 72 8.40 -9.05 5.30
C ILE A 72 7.19 -9.43 4.41
N GLU A 73 7.14 -10.64 3.86
CA GLU A 73 6.01 -11.13 3.05
C GLU A 73 4.70 -11.18 3.86
N ASP A 74 4.73 -11.65 5.11
CA ASP A 74 3.51 -11.68 5.94
C ASP A 74 3.03 -10.27 6.27
N LEU A 75 3.96 -9.32 6.47
CA LEU A 75 3.60 -7.93 6.71
C LEU A 75 2.97 -7.30 5.46
N LEU A 76 3.54 -7.53 4.28
CA LEU A 76 3.04 -7.01 2.99
C LEU A 76 1.66 -7.55 2.64
N THR A 77 1.41 -8.82 2.98
CA THR A 77 0.13 -9.50 2.74
C THR A 77 -0.85 -9.35 3.90
N MET A 78 -0.46 -8.67 4.98
CA MET A 78 -1.21 -8.54 6.22
C MET A 78 -1.67 -9.90 6.80
N SER A 79 -0.79 -10.90 6.74
CA SER A 79 -1.06 -12.27 7.18
C SER A 79 -0.17 -12.71 8.35
N ALA A 80 0.39 -11.76 9.09
CA ALA A 80 1.29 -12.03 10.23
C ALA A 80 0.62 -12.73 11.43
N GLY A 81 -0.72 -12.81 11.46
CA GLY A 81 -1.48 -13.55 12.47
C GLY A 81 -1.79 -12.78 13.76
N PHE A 82 -1.43 -11.49 13.83
CA PHE A 82 -1.76 -10.65 14.98
C PHE A 82 -3.28 -10.52 15.16
N ASP A 83 -3.72 -10.60 16.41
CA ASP A 83 -5.03 -10.11 16.81
C ASP A 83 -5.12 -8.62 16.48
N TRP A 84 -5.95 -8.27 15.51
CA TRP A 84 -5.99 -6.90 14.99
C TRP A 84 -7.40 -6.57 14.48
N PRO A 85 -8.35 -6.21 15.36
CA PRO A 85 -9.75 -6.00 15.01
C PRO A 85 -10.01 -4.62 14.41
N GLU A 86 -9.20 -4.22 13.41
CA GLU A 86 -9.24 -2.86 12.84
C GLU A 86 -10.58 -2.54 12.18
N PHE A 87 -11.19 -3.48 11.46
CA PHE A 87 -12.55 -3.32 10.90
C PHE A 87 -13.65 -3.88 11.81
N GLY A 88 -13.30 -4.32 13.02
CA GLY A 88 -14.22 -4.80 14.04
C GLY A 88 -14.32 -3.81 15.18
N GLU A 89 -13.88 -4.23 16.38
CA GLU A 89 -13.93 -3.46 17.62
C GLU A 89 -13.38 -2.03 17.49
N TRP A 90 -12.31 -1.84 16.71
CA TRP A 90 -11.64 -0.53 16.60
C TRP A 90 -12.26 0.41 15.57
N ASN A 91 -13.19 -0.07 14.75
CA ASN A 91 -13.91 0.73 13.75
C ASN A 91 -13.00 1.69 12.95
N PHE A 92 -11.99 1.11 12.27
CA PHE A 92 -10.97 1.76 11.45
C PHE A 92 -9.90 2.57 12.21
N PHE A 93 -10.00 2.69 13.53
CA PHE A 93 -9.10 3.51 14.33
C PHE A 93 -8.20 2.66 15.24
N ALA A 94 -7.09 2.17 14.68
CA ALA A 94 -6.15 1.35 15.43
C ALA A 94 -5.51 2.14 16.60
N PRO A 95 -5.65 1.69 17.88
CA PRO A 95 -5.12 2.38 19.06
C PRO A 95 -3.60 2.56 19.06
N MET A 96 -2.89 1.86 18.17
CA MET A 96 -1.44 1.95 17.99
C MET A 96 -0.94 3.40 17.86
N VAL A 97 -1.76 4.30 17.30
CA VAL A 97 -1.40 5.71 17.10
C VAL A 97 -1.19 6.50 18.39
N PHE A 98 -1.66 5.98 19.53
CA PHE A 98 -1.42 6.57 20.85
C PHE A 98 -0.20 5.99 21.56
N SER A 99 0.41 4.93 21.01
CA SER A 99 1.62 4.35 21.57
C SER A 99 2.82 5.28 21.35
N SER A 100 3.69 5.37 22.35
CA SER A 100 5.00 6.03 22.21
C SER A 100 6.00 5.19 21.39
N ASP A 101 5.70 3.91 21.18
CA ASP A 101 6.48 2.98 20.36
C ASP A 101 5.50 2.04 19.63
N ILE A 102 5.21 2.39 18.37
CA ILE A 102 4.22 1.66 17.55
C ILE A 102 4.76 0.27 17.16
N VAL A 103 6.05 0.15 16.87
CA VAL A 103 6.67 -1.14 16.49
C VAL A 103 6.58 -2.12 17.67
N LYS A 104 6.92 -1.65 18.88
CA LYS A 104 6.74 -2.44 20.11
C LYS A 104 5.27 -2.82 20.32
N TYR A 105 4.35 -1.86 20.21
CA TYR A 105 2.91 -2.12 20.35
C TYR A 105 2.44 -3.25 19.41
N VAL A 106 2.83 -3.21 18.14
CA VAL A 106 2.45 -4.23 17.16
C VAL A 106 2.98 -5.61 17.56
N PHE A 107 4.26 -5.71 17.92
CA PHE A 107 4.85 -6.99 18.30
C PHE A 107 4.37 -7.52 19.66
N GLU A 108 3.87 -6.66 20.55
CA GLU A 108 3.29 -7.07 21.83
C GLU A 108 1.85 -7.60 21.70
N ARG A 109 1.15 -7.35 20.57
CA ARG A 109 -0.16 -7.97 20.31
C ARG A 109 -0.07 -9.49 20.27
N ASP A 110 -1.12 -10.16 20.74
CA ASP A 110 -1.24 -11.61 20.66
C ASP A 110 -1.36 -12.08 19.21
N LEU A 111 -0.97 -13.33 18.97
CA LEU A 111 -1.22 -14.01 17.69
C LEU A 111 -2.48 -14.87 17.80
N GLN A 112 -3.50 -14.55 17.01
CA GLN A 112 -4.70 -15.37 16.86
C GLN A 112 -4.51 -16.54 15.89
N ASP A 113 -3.66 -16.36 14.89
CA ASP A 113 -3.39 -17.36 13.85
C ASP A 113 -1.88 -17.52 13.64
N SER A 114 -1.49 -18.63 13.00
CA SER A 114 -0.14 -18.75 12.44
C SER A 114 0.03 -17.80 11.26
N ARG A 115 1.27 -17.35 11.01
CA ARG A 115 1.59 -16.54 9.83
C ARG A 115 1.16 -17.23 8.52
N GLY A 116 0.71 -16.45 7.55
CA GLY A 116 0.32 -16.94 6.23
C GLY A 116 -1.01 -17.72 6.16
N VAL A 117 -1.75 -17.84 7.27
CA VAL A 117 -3.03 -18.58 7.27
C VAL A 117 -4.12 -17.79 6.54
N LYS A 118 -4.27 -16.50 6.85
CA LYS A 118 -5.26 -15.61 6.26
C LYS A 118 -4.78 -14.17 6.30
N MET A 119 -5.34 -13.34 5.42
CA MET A 119 -5.20 -11.90 5.51
C MET A 119 -6.12 -11.34 6.60
N ASN A 120 -5.58 -10.46 7.46
CA ASN A 120 -6.32 -9.63 8.40
C ASN A 120 -5.82 -8.18 8.25
N TYR A 121 -6.69 -7.25 7.82
CA TYR A 121 -6.28 -5.88 7.54
C TYR A 121 -5.65 -5.21 8.76
N ASN A 122 -4.37 -4.84 8.64
CA ASN A 122 -3.55 -4.47 9.79
C ASN A 122 -2.61 -3.31 9.47
N SER A 123 -2.97 -2.11 9.93
CA SER A 123 -2.16 -0.89 9.80
C SER A 123 -0.81 -0.98 10.52
N GLY A 124 -0.70 -1.80 11.56
CA GLY A 124 0.55 -2.08 12.27
C GLY A 124 1.59 -2.80 11.41
N CYS A 125 1.17 -3.74 10.56
CA CYS A 125 2.06 -4.44 9.63
C CYS A 125 2.78 -3.46 8.69
N SER A 126 2.04 -2.48 8.16
CA SER A 126 2.61 -1.45 7.29
C SER A 126 3.55 -0.52 8.05
N HIS A 127 3.29 -0.20 9.32
CA HIS A 127 4.20 0.61 10.14
C HIS A 127 5.51 -0.12 10.43
N VAL A 128 5.46 -1.41 10.73
CA VAL A 128 6.65 -2.25 10.90
C VAL A 128 7.47 -2.32 9.60
N LEU A 129 6.81 -2.43 8.44
CA LEU A 129 7.51 -2.38 7.15
C LEU A 129 8.25 -1.06 6.92
N THR A 130 7.65 0.08 7.29
CA THR A 130 8.38 1.35 7.23
C THR A 130 9.59 1.36 8.17
N ALA A 131 9.44 0.83 9.39
CA ALA A 131 10.55 0.73 10.32
C ALA A 131 11.70 -0.14 9.78
N ILE A 132 11.38 -1.26 9.11
CA ILE A 132 12.36 -2.10 8.41
C ILE A 132 13.06 -1.30 7.31
N LEU A 133 12.29 -0.65 6.42
CA LEU A 133 12.83 0.15 5.33
C LEU A 133 13.79 1.23 5.84
N GLN A 134 13.40 1.96 6.88
CA GLN A 134 14.26 3.00 7.46
C GLN A 134 15.53 2.42 8.09
N LYS A 135 15.41 1.28 8.77
CA LYS A 135 16.55 0.61 9.40
C LYS A 135 17.56 0.08 8.37
N THR A 136 17.10 -0.51 7.28
CA THR A 136 17.96 -1.10 6.26
C THR A 136 18.61 -0.06 5.36
N THR A 137 17.94 1.07 5.14
CA THR A 137 18.44 2.15 4.27
C THR A 137 19.23 3.21 5.06
N GLY A 138 19.00 3.33 6.36
CA GLY A 138 19.52 4.42 7.19
C GLY A 138 18.85 5.78 6.91
N MET A 139 17.76 5.80 6.14
CA MET A 139 17.03 7.00 5.73
C MET A 139 15.61 6.98 6.28
N LYS A 140 14.98 8.15 6.43
CA LYS A 140 13.53 8.22 6.58
C LYS A 140 12.84 7.71 5.31
N ALA A 141 11.64 7.15 5.42
CA ALA A 141 10.91 6.63 4.26
C ALA A 141 10.64 7.72 3.22
N ILE A 142 10.34 8.95 3.66
CA ILE A 142 10.17 10.11 2.77
C ILE A 142 11.47 10.49 2.04
N GLU A 143 12.63 10.36 2.69
CA GLU A 143 13.93 10.65 2.06
C GLU A 143 14.26 9.59 1.01
N PHE A 144 14.07 8.32 1.35
CA PHE A 144 14.26 7.20 0.42
C PHE A 144 13.30 7.32 -0.78
N ALA A 145 12.03 7.66 -0.53
CA ALA A 145 11.04 7.90 -1.57
C ALA A 145 11.40 9.09 -2.46
N ASN A 146 11.86 10.21 -1.87
CA ASN A 146 12.28 11.39 -2.63
C ASN A 146 13.40 11.06 -3.60
N ILE A 147 14.41 10.30 -3.19
CA ILE A 147 15.56 9.96 -4.04
C ILE A 147 15.16 8.98 -5.14
N HIS A 148 14.43 7.92 -4.77
CA HIS A 148 14.29 6.76 -5.65
C HIS A 148 12.93 6.63 -6.35
N LEU A 149 11.90 7.34 -5.91
CA LEU A 149 10.55 7.24 -6.48
C LEU A 149 10.01 8.60 -6.91
N PHE A 150 9.89 9.56 -5.99
CA PHE A 150 9.21 10.82 -6.24
C PHE A 150 9.99 11.75 -7.18
N LYS A 151 11.29 11.97 -6.96
CA LYS A 151 12.08 12.81 -7.86
C LYS A 151 12.13 12.26 -9.30
N PRO A 152 12.38 10.95 -9.53
CA PRO A 152 12.28 10.39 -10.89
C PRO A 152 10.92 10.57 -11.56
N LEU A 153 9.83 10.53 -10.78
CA LEU A 153 8.47 10.78 -11.26
C LEU A 153 8.10 12.26 -11.32
N GLU A 154 8.99 13.18 -10.97
CA GLU A 154 8.69 14.61 -10.90
C GLU A 154 7.55 14.92 -9.91
N ILE A 155 7.47 14.18 -8.81
CA ILE A 155 6.59 14.41 -7.67
C ILE A 155 7.39 15.24 -6.66
N THR A 156 6.92 16.46 -6.36
CA THR A 156 7.69 17.44 -5.58
C THR A 156 6.97 17.96 -4.34
N ASN A 157 5.65 17.74 -4.22
CA ASN A 157 4.84 18.30 -3.15
C ASN A 157 4.16 17.19 -2.34
N THR A 158 4.94 16.54 -1.47
CA THR A 158 4.46 15.47 -0.59
C THR A 158 4.96 15.69 0.83
N ASN A 159 4.15 15.30 1.82
CA ASN A 159 4.57 15.21 3.22
C ASN A 159 4.33 13.79 3.73
N TRP A 160 5.14 13.31 4.65
CA TRP A 160 4.93 12.01 5.30
C TRP A 160 5.05 12.15 6.81
N PHE A 161 3.92 12.06 7.50
CA PHE A 161 3.87 12.19 8.95
C PHE A 161 4.68 11.11 9.66
N GLU A 162 5.29 11.46 10.79
CA GLU A 162 6.12 10.59 11.62
C GLU A 162 5.39 10.23 12.92
N ASP A 163 5.80 9.12 13.54
CA ASP A 163 5.48 8.81 14.93
C ASP A 163 6.49 9.46 15.89
N ASN A 164 6.30 9.22 17.20
CA ASN A 164 7.17 9.78 18.26
C ASN A 164 8.60 9.24 18.24
N LYS A 165 8.91 8.22 17.42
CA LYS A 165 10.25 7.63 17.24
C LYS A 165 10.90 8.08 15.92
N GLY A 166 10.26 8.97 15.16
CA GLY A 166 10.76 9.43 13.86
C GLY A 166 10.58 8.41 12.74
N ILE A 167 9.68 7.42 12.91
CA ILE A 167 9.31 6.46 11.87
C ILE A 167 8.16 7.08 11.08
N ASN A 168 8.32 7.23 9.76
CA ASN A 168 7.22 7.68 8.92
C ASN A 168 6.05 6.68 9.01
N ARG A 169 4.83 7.18 9.22
CA ARG A 169 3.62 6.37 9.42
C ARG A 169 3.32 5.53 8.17
N GLY A 170 3.55 4.22 8.25
CA GLY A 170 3.42 3.32 7.10
C GLY A 170 1.97 3.05 6.68
N ALA A 171 1.02 3.26 7.58
CA ALA A 171 -0.38 2.97 7.33
C ALA A 171 -1.12 4.05 6.54
N ASP A 172 -0.85 5.34 6.82
CA ASP A 172 -1.71 6.46 6.43
C ASP A 172 -1.00 7.83 6.34
N GLY A 173 0.33 7.84 6.47
CA GLY A 173 1.07 9.08 6.74
C GLY A 173 1.31 9.99 5.54
N LEU A 174 1.08 9.54 4.31
CA LEU A 174 1.47 10.30 3.12
C LEU A 174 0.39 11.29 2.70
N THR A 175 0.82 12.49 2.30
CA THR A 175 0.00 13.43 1.53
C THR A 175 0.53 13.55 0.11
N MET A 176 -0.37 13.65 -0.86
CA MET A 176 -0.04 13.71 -2.28
C MET A 176 -1.15 14.40 -3.07
N SER A 177 -0.82 15.07 -4.17
CA SER A 177 -1.82 15.60 -5.11
C SER A 177 -2.47 14.46 -5.92
N THR A 178 -3.68 14.65 -6.42
CA THR A 178 -4.35 13.66 -7.28
C THR A 178 -3.56 13.39 -8.56
N VAL A 179 -2.88 14.41 -9.10
CA VAL A 179 -2.03 14.27 -10.29
C VAL A 179 -0.81 13.41 -10.00
N ASP A 180 -0.18 13.57 -8.84
CA ASP A 180 0.96 12.73 -8.46
C ASP A 180 0.53 11.28 -8.17
N MET A 181 -0.69 11.07 -7.65
CA MET A 181 -1.28 9.74 -7.56
C MET A 181 -1.47 9.08 -8.94
N LEU A 182 -1.83 9.84 -9.99
CA LEU A 182 -1.87 9.32 -11.37
C LEU A 182 -0.48 8.86 -11.85
N LYS A 183 0.58 9.59 -11.52
CA LYS A 183 1.96 9.20 -11.88
C LYS A 183 2.35 7.87 -11.23
N ILE A 184 1.98 7.66 -9.97
CA ILE A 184 2.18 6.37 -9.28
C ILE A 184 1.43 5.25 -10.01
N GLY A 185 0.13 5.42 -10.30
CA GLY A 185 -0.61 4.40 -11.05
C GLY A 185 -0.06 4.15 -12.46
N THR A 186 0.48 5.19 -13.10
CA THR A 186 1.14 5.08 -14.42
C THR A 186 2.42 4.27 -14.33
N LEU A 187 3.23 4.48 -13.30
CA LEU A 187 4.43 3.68 -13.07
C LEU A 187 4.10 2.18 -13.00
N ILE A 188 3.00 1.83 -12.33
CA ILE A 188 2.51 0.44 -12.27
C ILE A 188 2.08 -0.04 -13.65
N LEU A 189 1.29 0.76 -14.37
CA LEU A 189 0.83 0.43 -15.72
C LEU A 189 2.00 0.24 -16.72
N GLN A 190 3.08 1.01 -16.57
CA GLN A 190 4.30 0.94 -17.38
C GLN A 190 5.34 -0.06 -16.85
N GLU A 191 4.91 -0.98 -15.97
CA GLU A 191 5.73 -2.06 -15.42
C GLU A 191 7.05 -1.55 -14.79
N GLY A 192 7.00 -0.39 -14.13
CA GLY A 192 8.10 0.16 -13.36
C GLY A 192 9.05 1.03 -14.18
N ASN A 193 8.75 1.26 -15.46
CA ASN A 193 9.49 2.18 -16.31
C ASN A 193 8.85 3.58 -16.27
N TRP A 194 9.68 4.61 -16.38
CA TRP A 194 9.27 6.00 -16.52
C TRP A 194 10.31 6.76 -17.35
N LYS A 195 9.88 7.41 -18.44
CA LYS A 195 10.75 8.18 -19.35
C LYS A 195 12.07 7.45 -19.69
N ASN A 196 11.97 6.17 -20.09
CA ASN A 196 13.09 5.28 -20.43
C ASN A 196 14.03 4.86 -19.27
N SER A 197 13.68 5.16 -18.02
CA SER A 197 14.40 4.68 -16.84
C SER A 197 13.55 3.70 -16.06
N ARG A 198 14.14 2.60 -15.60
CA ARG A 198 13.48 1.67 -14.67
C ARG A 198 13.62 2.18 -13.24
N ILE A 199 12.50 2.48 -12.60
CA ILE A 199 12.45 2.93 -11.20
C ILE A 199 12.39 1.73 -10.26
N VAL A 200 11.58 0.73 -10.61
CA VAL A 200 11.36 -0.50 -9.84
C VAL A 200 11.22 -1.68 -10.81
N SER A 201 11.63 -2.87 -10.42
CA SER A 201 11.60 -4.04 -11.29
C SER A 201 10.18 -4.46 -11.65
N SER A 202 9.97 -4.80 -12.92
CA SER A 202 8.71 -5.37 -13.39
C SER A 202 8.39 -6.69 -12.68
N ALA A 203 9.42 -7.45 -12.30
CA ALA A 203 9.28 -8.66 -11.50
C ALA A 203 8.65 -8.39 -10.13
N TRP A 204 9.10 -7.34 -9.43
CA TRP A 204 8.47 -6.92 -8.17
C TRP A 204 7.03 -6.45 -8.38
N LEU A 205 6.78 -5.59 -9.36
CA LEU A 205 5.44 -5.08 -9.61
C LEU A 205 4.44 -6.19 -9.97
N LYS A 206 4.84 -7.13 -10.83
CA LYS A 206 4.03 -8.31 -11.14
C LYS A 206 3.74 -9.15 -9.89
N LYS A 207 4.74 -9.41 -9.06
CA LYS A 207 4.57 -10.19 -7.83
C LYS A 207 3.69 -9.47 -6.80
N SER A 208 3.93 -8.18 -6.58
CA SER A 208 3.23 -7.38 -5.57
C SER A 208 1.78 -7.08 -5.90
N THR A 209 1.39 -7.19 -7.16
CA THR A 209 0.02 -6.95 -7.65
C THR A 209 -0.71 -8.21 -8.08
N GLN A 210 -0.11 -9.40 -7.88
CA GLN A 210 -0.77 -10.66 -8.13
C GLN A 210 -1.83 -10.93 -7.04
N PRO A 211 -3.08 -11.30 -7.39
CA PRO A 211 -4.08 -11.73 -6.40
C PRO A 211 -3.52 -12.82 -5.49
N TYR A 212 -3.61 -12.63 -4.17
CA TYR A 212 -3.02 -13.55 -3.21
C TYR A 212 -4.07 -14.12 -2.25
N TYR A 213 -4.62 -13.31 -1.33
CA TYR A 213 -5.71 -13.73 -0.45
C TYR A 213 -7.05 -13.20 -0.96
N LEU A 214 -8.05 -14.08 -1.11
CA LEU A 214 -9.43 -13.62 -1.25
C LEU A 214 -9.90 -13.03 0.08
N THR A 215 -10.50 -11.84 0.05
CA THR A 215 -10.90 -11.10 1.27
C THR A 215 -12.41 -10.87 1.32
N TYR A 216 -12.84 -9.61 1.20
CA TYR A 216 -14.23 -9.18 1.23
C TYR A 216 -14.81 -9.25 -0.18
N GLU A 217 -16.02 -9.80 -0.31
CA GLU A 217 -16.74 -9.90 -1.60
C GLU A 217 -16.84 -8.54 -2.32
N SER A 218 -17.08 -7.47 -1.55
CA SER A 218 -17.21 -6.10 -2.06
C SER A 218 -15.91 -5.46 -2.56
N THR A 219 -14.75 -6.10 -2.35
CA THR A 219 -13.42 -5.52 -2.62
C THR A 219 -12.55 -6.45 -3.47
N GLY A 220 -12.59 -7.76 -3.22
CA GLY A 220 -11.86 -8.78 -3.97
C GLY A 220 -10.65 -9.35 -3.22
N TYR A 221 -9.51 -9.41 -3.90
CA TYR A 221 -8.28 -10.00 -3.39
C TYR A 221 -7.36 -8.95 -2.79
N TYR A 222 -6.52 -9.38 -1.87
CA TYR A 222 -5.37 -8.63 -1.35
C TYR A 222 -4.07 -9.26 -1.84
N ALA A 223 -3.11 -8.42 -2.19
CA ALA A 223 -1.77 -8.75 -2.64
C ALA A 223 -0.73 -8.12 -1.69
N TYR A 224 0.40 -7.61 -2.19
CA TYR A 224 1.42 -6.99 -1.34
C TYR A 224 1.13 -5.49 -1.18
N HIS A 225 0.22 -5.17 -0.26
CA HIS A 225 -0.39 -3.86 -0.07
C HIS A 225 -1.12 -3.28 -1.30
N TRP A 226 -1.59 -4.15 -2.19
CA TRP A 226 -2.47 -3.79 -3.29
C TRP A 226 -3.77 -4.59 -3.19
N TRP A 227 -4.87 -3.98 -3.59
CA TRP A 227 -6.12 -4.69 -3.83
C TRP A 227 -6.17 -5.11 -5.30
N VAL A 228 -6.80 -6.25 -5.57
CA VAL A 228 -7.01 -6.74 -6.92
C VAL A 228 -8.43 -7.23 -7.07
N ARG A 229 -9.14 -6.72 -8.07
CA ARG A 229 -10.50 -7.13 -8.37
C ARG A 229 -10.61 -7.67 -9.77
N ASN A 230 -11.24 -8.84 -9.90
CA ASN A 230 -11.64 -9.36 -11.19
C ASN A 230 -12.89 -8.61 -11.67
N LEU A 231 -12.81 -7.96 -12.83
CA LEU A 231 -13.93 -7.22 -13.44
C LEU A 231 -14.82 -8.14 -14.31
N ASN A 232 -14.45 -9.40 -14.52
CA ASN A 232 -15.26 -10.35 -15.27
C ASN A 232 -16.02 -11.29 -14.32
N MET A 233 -17.23 -10.90 -13.90
CA MET A 233 -18.07 -11.72 -13.00
C MET A 233 -18.66 -12.97 -13.66
N LYS A 234 -18.43 -13.20 -14.97
CA LYS A 234 -19.03 -14.30 -15.74
C LYS A 234 -18.12 -15.52 -15.94
N THR A 235 -16.86 -15.44 -15.56
CA THR A 235 -15.91 -16.57 -15.68
C THR A 235 -15.02 -16.62 -14.46
N GLU A 236 -14.87 -17.80 -13.85
CA GLU A 236 -13.91 -18.07 -12.77
C GLU A 236 -12.43 -17.92 -13.21
N GLU A 237 -12.19 -17.66 -14.51
CA GLU A 237 -10.87 -17.37 -15.03
C GLU A 237 -10.39 -15.96 -14.62
N ILE A 238 -9.33 -15.93 -13.81
CA ILE A 238 -8.63 -14.74 -13.32
C ILE A 238 -7.86 -13.98 -14.45
N ASN A 239 -7.95 -14.41 -15.71
CA ASN A 239 -7.08 -13.87 -16.75
C ASN A 239 -7.59 -12.56 -17.42
N ARG A 240 -6.78 -11.50 -17.25
CA ARG A 240 -6.69 -10.27 -18.07
C ARG A 240 -7.80 -9.22 -17.98
N THR A 241 -8.75 -9.34 -17.07
CA THR A 241 -9.76 -8.30 -16.80
C THR A 241 -9.66 -7.80 -15.36
N GLU A 242 -8.45 -7.61 -14.88
CA GLU A 242 -8.19 -7.26 -13.48
C GLU A 242 -8.01 -5.75 -13.32
N MET A 243 -8.57 -5.21 -12.25
CA MET A 243 -8.25 -3.89 -11.74
C MET A 243 -7.36 -4.05 -10.51
N ILE A 244 -6.17 -3.47 -10.57
CA ILE A 244 -5.28 -3.31 -9.42
C ILE A 244 -5.57 -1.95 -8.82
N PHE A 245 -5.70 -1.86 -7.49
CA PHE A 245 -5.97 -0.57 -6.88
C PHE A 245 -5.41 -0.40 -5.47
N ALA A 246 -5.10 0.85 -5.15
CA ALA A 246 -4.89 1.35 -3.80
C ALA A 246 -6.20 1.95 -3.30
N LEU A 247 -6.55 1.70 -2.03
CA LEU A 247 -7.76 2.19 -1.39
C LEU A 247 -7.42 2.86 -0.06
N GLY A 248 -7.80 4.13 0.07
CA GLY A 248 -7.68 4.94 1.28
C GLY A 248 -9.03 5.38 1.81
N PHE A 249 -9.14 5.45 3.15
CA PHE A 249 -10.31 6.00 3.84
C PHE A 249 -10.72 7.38 3.31
N GLY A 250 -12.03 7.64 3.25
CA GLY A 250 -12.59 8.86 2.64
C GLY A 250 -12.69 8.81 1.11
N GLY A 251 -12.43 7.65 0.49
CA GLY A 251 -12.57 7.44 -0.95
C GLY A 251 -11.33 7.83 -1.77
N GLN A 252 -10.12 7.61 -1.23
CA GLN A 252 -8.89 7.83 -1.99
C GLN A 252 -8.60 6.60 -2.83
N TYR A 253 -8.34 6.75 -4.12
CA TYR A 253 -8.08 5.64 -5.02
C TYR A 253 -6.93 5.91 -5.98
N ILE A 254 -6.15 4.87 -6.25
CA ILE A 254 -5.31 4.74 -7.44
C ILE A 254 -5.74 3.45 -8.10
N CYS A 255 -6.45 3.50 -9.22
CA CYS A 255 -6.90 2.31 -9.95
C CYS A 255 -6.11 2.18 -11.25
N ILE A 256 -5.65 0.97 -11.53
CA ILE A 256 -4.91 0.60 -12.73
C ILE A 256 -5.68 -0.53 -13.41
N ILE A 257 -6.05 -0.32 -14.67
CA ILE A 257 -6.79 -1.28 -15.49
C ILE A 257 -5.93 -1.59 -16.73
N PRO A 258 -5.00 -2.57 -16.64
CA PRO A 258 -4.03 -2.85 -17.70
C PRO A 258 -4.66 -3.13 -19.05
N ARG A 259 -5.79 -3.86 -19.09
CA ARG A 259 -6.53 -4.19 -20.33
C ARG A 259 -6.93 -2.95 -21.13
N LEU A 260 -7.27 -1.87 -20.43
CA LEU A 260 -7.70 -0.61 -21.02
C LEU A 260 -6.56 0.41 -21.10
N LYS A 261 -5.33 0.01 -20.73
CA LYS A 261 -4.19 0.91 -20.52
C LYS A 261 -4.56 2.14 -19.69
N MET A 262 -5.40 1.96 -18.68
CA MET A 262 -6.06 3.07 -17.98
C MET A 262 -5.58 3.21 -16.55
N VAL A 263 -5.39 4.45 -16.11
CA VAL A 263 -5.18 4.84 -14.71
C VAL A 263 -6.21 5.88 -14.29
N ILE A 264 -6.82 5.65 -13.13
CA ILE A 264 -7.77 6.56 -12.48
C ILE A 264 -7.20 6.91 -11.09
N ALA A 265 -7.14 8.19 -10.75
CA ALA A 265 -6.83 8.61 -9.38
C ALA A 265 -7.98 9.48 -8.86
N ILE A 266 -8.34 9.26 -7.61
CA ILE A 266 -9.42 9.97 -6.93
C ILE A 266 -8.92 10.37 -5.56
N THR A 267 -9.15 11.64 -5.22
CA THR A 267 -9.06 12.14 -3.85
C THR A 267 -10.42 12.71 -3.45
N SER A 268 -10.95 12.32 -2.30
CA SER A 268 -12.28 12.75 -1.85
C SER A 268 -12.40 12.82 -0.33
N GLU A 269 -13.57 13.24 0.16
CA GLU A 269 -13.92 13.31 1.59
C GLU A 269 -15.22 12.52 1.86
N ILE A 270 -15.36 11.34 1.25
CA ILE A 270 -16.55 10.47 1.36
C ILE A 270 -16.31 9.49 2.52
N TYR A 271 -16.40 9.99 3.74
CA TYR A 271 -16.07 9.22 4.95
C TYR A 271 -17.10 8.14 5.30
N GLU A 272 -18.38 8.39 5.01
CA GLU A 272 -19.47 7.46 5.30
C GLU A 272 -19.42 6.20 4.42
N ASP A 273 -18.85 6.30 3.22
CA ASP A 273 -18.87 5.23 2.23
C ASP A 273 -17.64 5.30 1.33
N SER A 274 -16.51 4.85 1.87
CA SER A 274 -15.22 4.85 1.15
C SER A 274 -15.23 3.95 -0.09
N LEU A 275 -16.20 3.04 -0.23
CA LEU A 275 -16.34 2.14 -1.38
C LEU A 275 -17.18 2.73 -2.53
N LYS A 276 -17.83 3.88 -2.32
CA LYS A 276 -18.64 4.53 -3.37
C LYS A 276 -17.88 4.78 -4.69
N PRO A 277 -16.63 5.31 -4.68
CA PRO A 277 -15.91 5.51 -5.94
C PRO A 277 -15.61 4.20 -6.67
N LEU A 278 -15.30 3.12 -5.94
CA LEU A 278 -15.04 1.80 -6.51
C LEU A 278 -16.25 1.27 -7.28
N ARG A 279 -17.44 1.34 -6.67
CA ARG A 279 -18.69 0.89 -7.33
C ARG A 279 -19.03 1.71 -8.58
N ILE A 280 -18.81 3.03 -8.53
CA ILE A 280 -19.00 3.90 -9.70
C ILE A 280 -18.04 3.49 -10.83
N ILE A 281 -16.76 3.28 -10.52
CA ILE A 281 -15.76 2.82 -11.51
C ILE A 281 -16.21 1.49 -12.13
N GLU A 282 -16.66 0.54 -11.32
CA GLU A 282 -17.14 -0.77 -11.80
C GLU A 282 -18.34 -0.64 -12.73
N GLU A 283 -19.35 0.16 -12.37
CA GLU A 283 -20.52 0.42 -13.21
C GLU A 283 -20.10 1.00 -14.58
N PHE A 284 -19.14 1.93 -14.61
CA PHE A 284 -18.63 2.45 -15.88
C PHE A 284 -17.86 1.40 -16.67
N LEU A 285 -17.02 0.57 -16.02
CA LEU A 285 -16.19 -0.42 -16.69
C LEU A 285 -16.97 -1.63 -17.21
N ILE A 286 -18.07 -2.03 -16.56
CA ILE A 286 -18.95 -3.11 -17.02
C ILE A 286 -19.66 -2.74 -18.33
N ASN A 287 -19.87 -1.45 -18.57
CA ASN A 287 -20.55 -0.92 -19.75
C ASN A 287 -19.60 -0.62 -20.94
N VAL A 288 -18.31 -0.98 -20.85
CA VAL A 288 -17.26 -0.77 -21.87
C VAL A 288 -16.70 -2.10 -22.37
#